data_AF-A0A699I7G9-F1
#
_entry.id   AF-A0A699I7G9-F1
#
_cell.length_a   1.000
_cell.length_b   1.000
_cell.length_c   1.000
_cell.angle_alpha   90.00
_cell.angle_beta   90.00
_cell.angle_gamma   90.00
#
_symmetry.space_group_name_H-M   'P 1'
#
loop_
_entity.id
_entity.type
_entity.pdbx_description
1 polymer ?
#
loop_
_entity_poly.entity_id
_entity_poly.type
_entity_poly.pdbx_seq_one_letter_code
_entity_poly.pdbx_strand_id
1 'polypeptide(L)'
;MFYGKGIQQGFRSGIGFGVSSSLLFLMYAATFYAGDRLVEAQKTTFADVFRVFYVTTLATFAVYQSSSFAPDTGKAMSSAVLVFAILNRKSEIDPNDESGESGSGKSTVISLLQRFYNPDSGAIILDGVELQKNQLKWLRLQMGLVSQEPVLFNDTIRANISYGKDDQASETEIIAASDLANAHEFICGFHQGYDTVVGERGIELSGGHKQRVAIARAIVKSPKILLLDEATSALDAKSERVVQDALDKVMVNRTSVVVAHSVSTIKGVIVDKEKHEDLINIQGRILRIFGCTFT
;
A
#
# COMPACT_ATOMS: atom_id res chain seq x y z
N MET A 1 -29.72 -20.60 -20.72
CA MET A 1 -28.54 -21.04 -21.51
C MET A 1 -27.52 -21.85 -20.70
N PHE A 2 -27.33 -21.59 -19.40
CA PHE A 2 -26.37 -22.32 -18.54
C PHE A 2 -26.82 -23.74 -18.14
N TYR A 3 -28.12 -23.97 -17.93
CA TYR A 3 -28.64 -25.27 -17.46
C TYR A 3 -28.42 -26.41 -18.47
N GLY A 4 -28.66 -26.17 -19.77
CA GLY A 4 -28.46 -27.19 -20.81
C GLY A 4 -26.98 -27.53 -21.06
N LYS A 5 -26.07 -26.57 -20.91
CA LYS A 5 -24.62 -26.81 -21.02
C LYS A 5 -24.11 -27.66 -19.86
N GLY A 6 -24.61 -27.44 -18.65
CA GLY A 6 -24.26 -28.25 -17.46
C GLY A 6 -24.69 -29.71 -17.60
N ILE A 7 -25.90 -29.98 -18.10
CA ILE A 7 -26.38 -31.35 -18.33
C ILE A 7 -25.53 -32.07 -19.39
N GLN A 8 -25.21 -31.40 -20.50
CA GLN A 8 -24.34 -31.97 -21.54
C GLN A 8 -22.92 -32.24 -21.05
N GLN A 9 -22.38 -31.36 -20.20
CA GLN A 9 -21.07 -31.56 -19.57
C GLN A 9 -21.10 -32.74 -18.60
N GLY A 10 -22.14 -32.84 -17.76
CA GLY A 10 -22.34 -33.97 -16.85
C GLY A 10 -22.39 -35.31 -17.59
N PHE A 11 -23.12 -35.37 -18.70
CA PHE A 11 -23.21 -36.58 -19.54
C PHE A 11 -21.87 -36.97 -20.16
N ARG A 12 -21.12 -35.99 -20.72
CA ARG A 12 -19.79 -36.22 -21.29
C ARG A 12 -18.78 -36.70 -20.25
N SER A 13 -18.76 -36.08 -19.07
CA SER A 13 -17.90 -36.50 -17.96
C SER A 13 -18.28 -37.87 -17.43
N GLY A 14 -19.58 -38.16 -17.31
CA GLY A 14 -20.09 -39.45 -16.85
C GLY A 14 -19.72 -40.62 -17.78
N ILE A 15 -19.91 -40.45 -19.10
CA ILE A 15 -19.47 -41.45 -20.09
C ILE A 15 -17.96 -41.62 -20.05
N GLY A 16 -17.20 -40.52 -20.02
CA GLY A 16 -15.73 -40.59 -19.96
C GLY A 16 -15.23 -41.35 -18.74
N PHE A 17 -15.81 -41.09 -17.56
CA PHE A 17 -15.49 -41.81 -16.33
C PHE A 17 -15.88 -43.29 -16.41
N GLY A 18 -17.09 -43.60 -16.89
CA GLY A 18 -17.58 -44.97 -17.02
C GLY A 18 -16.72 -45.82 -17.95
N VAL A 19 -16.36 -45.29 -19.13
CA VAL A 19 -15.49 -45.99 -20.09
C VAL A 19 -14.09 -46.21 -19.52
N SER A 20 -13.51 -45.19 -18.87
CA SER A 20 -12.18 -45.29 -18.26
C SER A 20 -12.14 -46.33 -17.12
N SER A 21 -13.19 -46.33 -16.28
CA SER A 21 -13.34 -47.30 -15.19
C SER A 21 -13.54 -48.73 -15.70
N SER A 22 -14.35 -48.91 -16.74
CA SER A 22 -14.56 -50.23 -17.37
C SER A 22 -13.28 -50.79 -17.98
N LEU A 23 -12.50 -49.96 -18.70
CA LEU A 23 -11.22 -50.36 -19.27
C LEU A 23 -10.22 -50.82 -18.20
N LEU A 24 -10.20 -50.16 -17.04
CA LEU A 24 -9.34 -50.54 -15.91
C LEU A 24 -9.66 -51.97 -15.42
N PHE A 25 -10.95 -52.28 -15.20
CA PHE A 25 -11.36 -53.61 -14.75
C PHE A 25 -11.11 -54.69 -15.80
N LEU A 26 -11.29 -54.38 -17.09
CA LEU A 26 -10.96 -55.30 -18.19
C LEU A 26 -9.46 -55.59 -18.24
N MET A 27 -8.60 -54.58 -18.05
CA MET A 27 -7.16 -54.76 -17.98
C MET A 27 -6.74 -55.65 -16.80
N TYR A 28 -7.36 -55.48 -15.63
CA TYR A 28 -7.11 -56.36 -14.48
C TYR A 28 -7.55 -57.80 -14.77
N ALA A 29 -8.74 -57.99 -15.33
CA ALA A 29 -9.23 -59.32 -15.71
C ALA A 29 -8.28 -60.00 -16.71
N ALA A 30 -7.80 -59.27 -17.72
CA ALA A 30 -6.85 -59.80 -18.70
C ALA A 30 -5.50 -60.17 -18.06
N THR A 31 -5.01 -59.36 -17.11
CA THR A 31 -3.74 -59.61 -16.40
C THR A 31 -3.83 -60.88 -15.56
N PHE A 32 -4.91 -61.06 -14.79
CA PHE A 32 -5.12 -62.27 -14.02
C PHE A 32 -5.37 -63.49 -14.90
N TYR A 33 -6.11 -63.34 -16.01
CA TYR A 33 -6.34 -64.42 -16.97
C TYR A 33 -5.03 -64.91 -17.62
N ALA A 34 -4.16 -63.99 -18.02
CA ALA A 34 -2.84 -64.32 -18.56
C ALA A 34 -1.93 -64.93 -17.48
N GLY A 35 -1.98 -64.40 -16.26
CA GLY A 35 -1.24 -64.92 -15.11
C GLY A 35 -1.62 -66.36 -14.78
N ASP A 36 -2.92 -66.66 -14.75
CA ASP A 36 -3.45 -68.00 -14.52
C ASP A 36 -2.94 -69.02 -15.56
N ARG A 37 -3.05 -68.67 -16.86
CA ARG A 37 -2.51 -69.49 -17.96
C ARG A 37 -1.01 -69.76 -17.87
N LEU A 38 -0.24 -68.81 -17.34
CA LEU A 38 1.21 -68.95 -17.14
C LEU A 38 1.56 -69.84 -15.95
N VAL A 39 0.72 -69.84 -14.92
CA VAL A 39 0.83 -70.75 -13.76
C VAL A 39 0.44 -72.17 -14.18
N GLU A 40 -0.63 -72.36 -14.95
CA GLU A 40 -1.02 -73.66 -15.52
C GLU A 40 0.11 -74.29 -16.36
N ALA A 41 0.83 -73.47 -17.13
CA ALA A 41 1.96 -73.90 -17.94
C ALA A 41 3.26 -74.15 -17.13
N GLN A 42 3.20 -74.07 -15.79
CA GLN A 42 4.34 -74.22 -14.87
C GLN A 42 5.52 -73.28 -15.15
N LYS A 43 5.26 -72.11 -15.75
CA LYS A 43 6.30 -71.13 -16.08
C LYS A 43 6.55 -70.12 -14.96
N THR A 44 5.59 -69.94 -14.05
CA THR A 44 5.64 -68.94 -12.97
C THR A 44 4.91 -69.46 -11.74
N THR A 45 5.13 -68.83 -10.58
CA THR A 45 4.34 -69.08 -9.37
C THR A 45 3.24 -68.04 -9.18
N PHE A 46 2.17 -68.40 -8.47
CA PHE A 46 1.10 -67.47 -8.11
C PHE A 46 1.63 -66.22 -7.39
N ALA A 47 2.61 -66.38 -6.50
CA ALA A 47 3.21 -65.27 -5.76
C ALA A 47 3.92 -64.25 -6.68
N ASP A 48 4.58 -64.72 -7.73
CA ASP A 48 5.29 -63.86 -8.68
C ASP A 48 4.31 -63.06 -9.55
N VAL A 49 3.19 -63.65 -9.97
CA VAL A 49 2.13 -62.95 -10.70
C VAL A 49 1.57 -61.78 -9.89
N PHE A 50 1.26 -62.00 -8.61
CA PHE A 50 0.76 -60.95 -7.72
C PHE A 50 1.82 -59.86 -7.46
N ARG A 51 3.08 -60.26 -7.28
CA ARG A 51 4.19 -59.30 -7.12
C ARG A 51 4.30 -58.37 -8.32
N VAL A 52 4.30 -58.91 -9.54
CA VAL A 52 4.38 -58.11 -10.78
C VAL A 52 3.16 -57.21 -10.94
N PHE A 53 1.96 -57.72 -10.66
CA PHE A 53 0.71 -56.94 -10.71
C PHE A 53 0.75 -55.73 -9.77
N TYR A 54 1.11 -55.92 -8.50
CA TYR A 54 1.15 -54.83 -7.53
C TYR A 54 2.24 -53.80 -7.86
N VAL A 55 3.44 -54.25 -8.24
CA VAL A 55 4.54 -53.34 -8.61
C VAL A 55 4.14 -52.47 -9.79
N THR A 56 3.55 -53.06 -10.83
CA THR A 56 3.15 -52.34 -12.05
C THR A 56 2.00 -51.37 -11.78
N THR A 57 1.01 -51.78 -10.98
CA THR A 57 -0.15 -50.94 -10.64
C THR A 57 0.25 -49.75 -9.78
N LEU A 58 1.06 -49.97 -8.73
CA LEU A 58 1.53 -48.90 -7.86
C LEU A 58 2.44 -47.91 -8.60
N ALA A 59 3.32 -48.41 -9.48
CA ALA A 59 4.17 -47.55 -10.31
C ALA A 59 3.34 -46.68 -11.27
N THR A 60 2.33 -47.27 -11.92
CA THR A 60 1.44 -46.54 -12.83
C THR A 60 0.66 -45.45 -12.09
N PHE A 61 0.16 -45.75 -10.89
CA PHE A 61 -0.55 -44.78 -10.06
C PHE A 61 0.35 -43.61 -9.62
N ALA A 62 1.61 -43.89 -9.25
CA ALA A 62 2.57 -42.85 -8.91
C ALA A 62 2.84 -41.90 -10.09
N VAL A 63 3.08 -42.45 -11.29
CA VAL A 63 3.30 -41.67 -12.52
C VAL A 63 2.07 -40.84 -12.90
N TYR A 64 0.87 -41.43 -12.77
CA TYR A 64 -0.40 -40.73 -13.02
C TYR A 64 -0.58 -39.53 -12.09
N GLN A 65 -0.33 -39.70 -10.80
CA GLN A 65 -0.45 -38.63 -9.81
C GLN A 65 0.59 -37.52 -10.07
N SER A 66 1.84 -37.86 -10.39
CA SER A 66 2.86 -36.88 -10.75
C SER A 66 2.49 -36.06 -11.99
N SER A 67 1.89 -36.70 -13.00
CA SER A 67 1.47 -36.03 -14.23
C SER A 67 0.31 -35.05 -14.00
N SER A 68 -0.54 -35.30 -12.99
CA SER A 68 -1.62 -34.39 -12.62
C SER A 68 -1.13 -33.05 -12.08
N PHE A 69 0.11 -32.95 -11.60
CA PHE A 69 0.70 -31.69 -11.12
C PHE A 69 1.32 -30.83 -12.23
N ALA A 70 1.50 -31.36 -13.45
CA ALA A 70 2.07 -30.62 -14.58
C ALA A 70 1.38 -29.27 -14.86
N PRO A 71 0.04 -29.15 -14.93
CA PRO A 71 -0.61 -27.85 -15.14
C PRO A 71 -0.34 -26.85 -14.00
N ASP A 72 -0.20 -27.33 -12.75
CA ASP A 72 0.05 -26.47 -11.59
C ASP A 72 1.48 -25.93 -11.60
N THR A 73 2.46 -26.70 -12.09
CA THR A 73 3.83 -26.20 -12.26
C THR A 73 3.93 -25.04 -13.26
N GLY A 74 3.19 -25.10 -14.36
CA GLY A 74 3.15 -24.02 -15.36
C GLY A 74 2.49 -22.74 -14.83
N LYS A 75 1.41 -22.89 -14.05
CA LYS A 75 0.77 -21.76 -13.36
C LYS A 75 1.68 -21.16 -12.30
N ALA A 76 2.35 -21.99 -11.50
CA ALA A 76 3.28 -21.54 -10.47
C ALA A 76 4.45 -20.74 -11.08
N MET A 77 5.00 -21.21 -12.21
CA MET A 77 6.06 -20.50 -12.92
C MET A 77 5.58 -19.14 -13.46
N SER A 78 4.36 -19.07 -14.00
CA SER A 78 3.77 -17.83 -14.50
C SER A 78 3.58 -16.79 -13.39
N SER A 79 3.10 -17.21 -12.21
CA SER A 79 2.97 -16.35 -11.04
C SER A 79 4.32 -15.89 -10.51
N ALA A 80 5.33 -16.79 -10.50
CA ALA A 80 6.68 -16.44 -10.03
C ALA A 80 7.34 -15.38 -10.93
N VAL A 81 7.15 -15.47 -12.25
CA VAL A 81 7.64 -14.45 -13.19
C VAL A 81 7.04 -13.07 -12.85
N LEU A 82 5.75 -13.00 -12.52
CA LEU A 82 5.12 -11.73 -12.12
C LEU A 82 5.71 -11.18 -10.81
N VAL A 83 5.91 -12.05 -9.81
CA VAL A 83 6.54 -11.66 -8.53
C VAL A 83 7.95 -11.13 -8.76
N PHE A 84 8.77 -11.81 -9.58
CA PHE A 84 10.11 -11.34 -9.90
C PHE A 84 10.12 -10.10 -10.79
N ALA A 85 9.12 -9.91 -11.65
CA ALA A 85 8.95 -8.69 -12.43
C ALA A 85 8.67 -7.49 -11.52
N ILE A 86 7.88 -7.67 -10.45
CA ILE A 86 7.63 -6.64 -9.43
C ILE A 86 8.89 -6.38 -8.60
N LEU A 87 9.54 -7.43 -8.08
CA LEU A 87 10.73 -7.30 -7.21
C LEU A 87 11.93 -6.67 -7.91
N ASN A 88 12.15 -7.01 -9.18
CA ASN A 88 13.31 -6.53 -9.95
C ASN A 88 13.02 -5.29 -10.79
N ARG A 89 11.82 -4.71 -10.68
CA ARG A 89 11.52 -3.43 -11.32
C ARG A 89 12.42 -2.36 -10.69
N LYS A 90 13.32 -1.79 -11.48
CA LYS A 90 13.99 -0.55 -11.11
C LYS A 90 12.93 0.54 -11.03
N SER A 91 12.62 0.98 -9.82
CA SER A 91 11.75 2.14 -9.61
C SER A 91 12.50 3.39 -10.06
N GLU A 92 12.00 4.07 -11.08
CA GLU A 92 12.36 5.48 -11.38
C GLU A 92 11.50 6.48 -10.56
N ILE A 93 10.82 5.97 -9.52
CA ILE A 93 9.73 6.53 -8.68
C ILE A 93 8.34 6.09 -9.17
N ASP A 94 7.54 5.46 -8.28
CA ASP A 94 6.13 5.06 -8.54
C ASP A 94 5.22 5.52 -7.36
N PRO A 95 4.24 6.40 -7.63
CA PRO A 95 3.30 6.98 -6.66
C PRO A 95 2.06 6.09 -6.48
N ASN A 96 1.40 6.15 -5.32
CA ASN A 96 -0.06 5.98 -5.37
C ASN A 96 -0.59 7.20 -6.16
N ASP A 97 -0.85 7.01 -7.46
CA ASP A 97 -1.20 8.06 -8.40
C ASP A 97 -2.62 8.59 -8.12
N GLU A 98 -2.72 9.82 -7.60
CA GLU A 98 -3.97 10.60 -7.63
C GLU A 98 -3.84 11.65 -8.73
N SER A 99 -4.07 11.21 -9.97
CA SER A 99 -4.24 12.10 -11.12
C SER A 99 -5.55 12.88 -10.99
N GLY A 100 -5.47 14.04 -10.33
CA GLY A 100 -5.90 15.33 -10.89
C GLY A 100 -7.36 15.73 -10.79
N GLU A 101 -7.66 16.61 -9.84
CA GLU A 101 -8.51 17.82 -9.94
C GLU A 101 -8.18 18.72 -8.72
N SER A 102 -7.41 19.82 -8.81
CA SER A 102 -7.85 21.15 -9.31
C SER A 102 -6.68 21.98 -9.87
N GLY A 103 -6.35 21.75 -11.15
CA GLY A 103 -6.07 22.75 -12.20
C GLY A 103 -5.13 23.94 -12.00
N SER A 104 -4.25 24.00 -10.98
CA SER A 104 -3.32 25.14 -10.81
C SER A 104 -1.91 24.81 -10.34
N GLY A 105 -1.59 23.52 -10.13
CA GLY A 105 -0.22 23.07 -9.82
C GLY A 105 0.28 23.37 -8.40
N LYS A 106 -0.58 23.80 -7.46
CA LYS A 106 -0.18 24.16 -6.09
C LYS A 106 0.35 22.94 -5.31
N SER A 107 -0.42 21.85 -5.28
CA SER A 107 -0.03 20.60 -4.63
C SER A 107 1.15 19.92 -5.35
N THR A 108 1.36 20.21 -6.64
CA THR A 108 2.55 19.76 -7.40
C THR A 108 3.86 20.26 -6.77
N VAL A 109 3.87 21.46 -6.18
CA VAL A 109 5.05 21.99 -5.46
C VAL A 109 5.41 21.09 -4.27
N ILE A 110 4.40 20.66 -3.49
CA ILE A 110 4.58 19.75 -2.35
C ILE A 110 5.09 18.39 -2.83
N SER A 111 4.55 17.86 -3.92
CA SER A 111 4.97 16.58 -4.50
C SER A 111 6.41 16.61 -5.02
N LEU A 112 6.84 17.73 -5.64
CA LEU A 112 8.22 17.92 -6.08
C LEU A 112 9.20 18.06 -4.90
N LEU A 113 8.80 18.77 -3.84
CA LEU A 113 9.61 18.89 -2.62
C LEU A 113 9.83 17.54 -1.94
N GLN A 114 8.79 16.70 -1.89
CA GLN A 114 8.88 15.33 -1.36
C GLN A 114 9.61 14.35 -2.29
N ARG A 115 10.03 14.83 -3.48
CA ARG A 115 10.58 14.02 -4.57
C ARG A 115 9.69 12.83 -4.89
N PHE A 116 8.38 13.07 -4.98
CA PHE A 116 7.45 12.14 -5.64
C PHE A 116 7.58 12.25 -7.16
N TYR A 117 7.98 13.43 -7.66
CA TYR A 117 8.34 13.66 -9.05
C TYR A 117 9.68 14.40 -9.11
N ASN A 118 10.37 14.30 -10.24
CA ASN A 118 11.50 15.16 -10.56
C ASN A 118 11.04 16.24 -11.53
N PRO A 119 11.57 17.48 -11.44
CA PRO A 119 11.28 18.50 -12.44
C PRO A 119 11.94 18.13 -13.78
N ASP A 120 11.24 18.37 -14.89
CA ASP A 120 11.78 18.14 -16.25
C ASP A 120 12.88 19.14 -16.61
N SER A 121 12.78 20.36 -16.09
CA SER A 121 13.75 21.44 -16.26
C SER A 121 13.87 22.27 -14.97
N GLY A 122 15.03 22.89 -14.76
CA GLY A 122 15.31 23.65 -13.54
C GLY A 122 15.84 22.78 -12.41
N ALA A 123 15.96 23.38 -11.22
CA ALA A 123 16.45 22.69 -10.03
C ALA A 123 15.81 23.23 -8.75
N ILE A 124 15.57 22.33 -7.80
CA ILE A 124 15.11 22.67 -6.46
C ILE A 124 16.29 22.53 -5.51
N ILE A 125 16.65 23.64 -4.86
CA ILE A 125 17.81 23.73 -3.97
C ILE A 125 17.32 23.82 -2.52
N LEU A 126 17.84 22.95 -1.67
CA LEU A 126 17.65 22.97 -0.22
C LEU A 126 19.01 23.15 0.46
N ASP A 127 19.16 24.21 1.25
CA ASP A 127 20.41 24.55 1.97
C ASP A 127 21.64 24.62 1.03
N GLY A 128 21.44 25.10 -0.20
CA GLY A 128 22.51 25.22 -1.22
C GLY A 128 22.83 23.94 -1.98
N VAL A 129 22.16 22.82 -1.68
CA VAL A 129 22.33 21.54 -2.37
C VAL A 129 21.06 21.18 -3.14
N GLU A 130 21.21 20.72 -4.38
CA GLU A 130 20.08 20.20 -5.16
C GLU A 130 19.41 19.02 -4.44
N LEU A 131 18.08 19.02 -4.40
CA LEU A 131 17.30 17.95 -3.77
C LEU A 131 17.66 16.55 -4.29
N GLN A 132 18.02 16.44 -5.57
CA GLN A 132 18.38 15.18 -6.23
C GLN A 132 19.64 14.53 -5.63
N LYS A 133 20.58 15.34 -5.13
CA LYS A 133 21.85 14.89 -4.54
C LYS A 133 21.69 14.38 -3.11
N ASN A 134 20.58 14.72 -2.44
CA ASN A 134 20.29 14.25 -1.09
C ASN A 134 19.76 12.80 -1.09
N GLN A 135 20.06 12.03 -0.03
CA GLN A 135 19.44 10.73 0.19
C GLN A 135 17.95 10.90 0.47
N LEU A 136 17.10 10.16 -0.27
CA LEU A 136 15.64 10.31 -0.23
C LEU A 136 15.06 10.09 1.18
N LYS A 137 15.54 9.05 1.89
CA LYS A 137 15.11 8.76 3.26
C LYS A 137 15.41 9.93 4.21
N TRP A 138 16.64 10.46 4.14
CA TRP A 138 17.05 11.60 4.96
C TRP A 138 16.21 12.84 4.66
N LEU A 139 15.99 13.14 3.38
CA LEU A 139 15.21 14.29 2.94
C LEU A 139 13.79 14.25 3.52
N ARG A 140 13.09 13.13 3.36
CA ARG A 140 11.72 12.95 3.86
C ARG A 140 11.64 12.91 5.38
N LEU A 141 12.71 12.54 6.09
CA LEU A 141 12.78 12.65 7.55
C LEU A 141 12.83 14.12 8.02
N GLN A 142 13.37 15.04 7.21
CA GLN A 142 13.38 16.47 7.56
C GLN A 142 12.02 17.17 7.34
N MET A 143 11.07 16.49 6.67
CA MET A 143 9.78 17.05 6.24
C MET A 143 8.61 16.48 7.04
N GLY A 144 7.63 17.31 7.39
CA GLY A 144 6.33 16.88 7.90
C GLY A 144 5.24 17.35 6.96
N LEU A 145 4.34 16.45 6.57
CA LEU A 145 3.22 16.74 5.68
C LEU A 145 1.91 16.69 6.47
N VAL A 146 1.06 17.70 6.26
CA VAL A 146 -0.34 17.70 6.64
C VAL A 146 -1.15 17.89 5.37
N SER A 147 -1.78 16.82 4.90
CA SER A 147 -2.59 16.81 3.68
C SER A 147 -4.00 17.36 3.90
N GLN A 148 -4.70 17.63 2.80
CA GLN A 148 -6.09 18.08 2.79
C GLN A 148 -7.02 17.07 3.45
N GLU A 149 -6.90 15.80 3.06
CA GLU A 149 -7.61 14.68 3.67
C GLU A 149 -6.61 13.75 4.39
N PRO A 150 -6.45 13.91 5.72
CA PRO A 150 -5.51 13.10 6.47
C PRO A 150 -6.00 11.67 6.63
N VAL A 151 -5.19 10.74 6.14
CA VAL A 151 -5.40 9.30 6.33
C VAL A 151 -4.88 8.87 7.71
N LEU A 152 -5.76 8.26 8.49
CA LEU A 152 -5.42 7.58 9.74
C LEU A 152 -5.44 6.07 9.52
N PHE A 153 -4.49 5.37 10.12
CA PHE A 153 -4.45 3.91 10.12
C PHE A 153 -5.53 3.37 11.05
N ASN A 154 -6.02 2.17 10.74
CA ASN A 154 -6.96 1.40 11.56
C ASN A 154 -6.27 0.90 12.86
N ASP A 155 -5.95 1.81 13.76
CA ASP A 155 -5.18 1.60 14.99
C ASP A 155 -5.58 2.66 16.05
N THR A 156 -4.96 2.64 17.21
CA THR A 156 -5.13 3.63 18.27
C THR A 156 -4.74 5.04 17.83
N ILE A 157 -5.32 6.07 18.46
CA ILE A 157 -4.90 7.47 18.26
C ILE A 157 -3.41 7.61 18.62
N ARG A 158 -2.96 6.95 19.69
CA ARG A 158 -1.56 6.88 20.10
C ARG A 158 -0.63 6.41 18.97
N ALA A 159 -0.91 5.25 18.38
CA ALA A 159 -0.11 4.69 17.29
C ALA A 159 -0.12 5.62 16.06
N ASN A 160 -1.29 6.18 15.73
CA ASN A 160 -1.41 7.15 14.65
C ASN A 160 -0.54 8.39 14.85
N ILE A 161 -0.34 8.87 16.08
CA ILE A 161 0.54 10.02 16.36
C ILE A 161 2.00 9.59 16.39
N SER A 162 2.31 8.47 17.06
CA SER A 162 3.66 7.92 17.21
C SER A 162 4.32 7.55 15.87
N TYR A 163 3.51 7.19 14.87
CA TYR A 163 3.94 6.92 13.50
C TYR A 163 4.81 8.04 12.90
N GLY A 164 4.60 9.30 13.31
CA GLY A 164 5.44 10.42 12.87
C GLY A 164 6.93 10.24 13.17
N LYS A 165 7.28 9.41 14.16
CA LYS A 165 8.64 9.12 14.61
C LYS A 165 8.91 7.60 14.64
N ASP A 166 8.41 6.87 13.64
CA ASP A 166 8.60 5.43 13.47
C ASP A 166 8.25 4.62 14.75
N ASP A 167 7.17 5.00 15.42
CA ASP A 167 6.67 4.42 16.68
C ASP A 167 7.60 4.54 17.90
N GLN A 168 8.61 5.41 17.84
CA GLN A 168 9.58 5.65 18.92
C GLN A 168 9.22 6.88 19.78
N ALA A 169 8.03 7.46 19.61
CA ALA A 169 7.62 8.62 20.38
C ALA A 169 7.30 8.23 21.83
N SER A 170 7.88 8.96 22.78
CA SER A 170 7.54 8.80 24.19
C SER A 170 6.14 9.34 24.50
N GLU A 171 5.53 8.86 25.58
CA GLU A 171 4.19 9.32 25.95
C GLU A 171 4.11 10.82 26.18
N THR A 172 5.16 11.40 26.76
CA THR A 172 5.29 12.83 26.97
C THR A 172 5.34 13.61 25.66
N GLU A 173 6.00 13.07 24.63
CA GLU A 173 6.05 13.69 23.30
C GLU A 173 4.69 13.64 22.61
N ILE A 174 3.98 12.50 22.72
CA ILE A 174 2.64 12.32 22.15
C ILE A 174 1.66 13.31 22.77
N ILE A 175 1.63 13.41 24.10
CA ILE A 175 0.75 14.33 24.82
C ILE A 175 1.07 15.78 24.46
N ALA A 176 2.35 16.17 24.50
CA ALA A 176 2.76 17.54 24.17
C ALA A 176 2.44 17.92 22.72
N ALA A 177 2.60 17.00 21.77
CA ALA A 177 2.22 17.23 20.38
C ALA A 177 0.70 17.34 20.21
N SER A 178 -0.07 16.51 20.92
CA SER A 178 -1.52 16.62 20.95
C SER A 178 -2.01 17.93 21.57
N ASP A 179 -1.36 18.44 22.61
CA ASP A 179 -1.70 19.75 23.19
C ASP A 179 -1.47 20.88 22.19
N LEU A 180 -0.31 20.87 21.52
CA LEU A 180 0.01 21.85 20.47
C LEU A 180 -0.95 21.77 19.28
N ALA A 181 -1.42 20.57 18.95
CA ALA A 181 -2.42 20.32 17.91
C ALA A 181 -3.87 20.61 18.35
N ASN A 182 -4.09 21.11 19.57
CA ASN A 182 -5.42 21.26 20.19
C ASN A 182 -6.23 19.95 20.18
N ALA A 183 -5.56 18.80 20.26
CA ALA A 183 -6.15 17.47 20.18
C ALA A 183 -6.39 16.81 21.54
N HIS A 184 -5.59 17.16 22.54
CA HIS A 184 -5.60 16.51 23.85
C HIS A 184 -7.00 16.47 24.49
N GLU A 185 -7.70 17.60 24.56
CA GLU A 185 -9.00 17.70 25.23
C GLU A 185 -10.04 16.72 24.65
N PHE A 186 -10.17 16.62 23.32
CA PHE A 186 -11.15 15.72 22.72
C PHE A 186 -10.71 14.26 22.83
N ILE A 187 -9.40 13.98 22.76
CA ILE A 187 -8.88 12.63 22.92
C ILE A 187 -9.19 12.12 24.32
N CYS A 188 -8.92 12.92 25.35
CA CYS A 188 -9.25 12.60 26.74
C CYS A 188 -10.76 12.52 27.00
N GLY A 189 -11.59 13.12 26.15
CA GLY A 189 -13.04 12.98 26.18
C GLY A 189 -13.55 11.60 25.72
N PHE A 190 -12.73 10.81 25.01
CA PHE A 190 -13.09 9.43 24.67
C PHE A 190 -12.91 8.49 25.85
N HIS A 191 -13.72 7.42 25.90
CA HIS A 191 -13.70 6.45 26.99
C HIS A 191 -12.33 5.80 27.21
N GLN A 192 -11.57 5.58 26.12
CA GLN A 192 -10.24 4.96 26.15
C GLN A 192 -9.11 5.98 25.92
N GLY A 193 -9.40 7.28 25.90
CA GLY A 193 -8.38 8.30 25.72
C GLY A 193 -7.57 8.09 24.43
N TYR A 194 -6.24 8.08 24.57
CA TYR A 194 -5.28 7.82 23.49
C TYR A 194 -5.32 6.39 22.95
N ASP A 195 -5.84 5.43 23.71
CA ASP A 195 -5.96 4.03 23.31
C ASP A 195 -7.26 3.75 22.53
N THR A 196 -8.04 4.79 22.27
CA THR A 196 -9.20 4.74 21.38
C THR A 196 -8.77 4.31 19.98
N VAL A 197 -9.33 3.23 19.47
CA VAL A 197 -9.12 2.75 18.09
C VAL A 197 -9.93 3.61 17.12
N VAL A 198 -9.30 4.05 16.03
CA VAL A 198 -9.93 4.83 14.95
C VAL A 198 -9.93 4.04 13.64
N GLY A 199 -10.87 4.36 12.74
CA GLY A 199 -10.99 3.74 11.41
C GLY A 199 -12.17 2.77 11.29
N GLU A 200 -12.15 1.85 10.33
CA GLU A 200 -13.33 1.04 9.94
C GLU A 200 -13.94 0.21 11.09
N ARG A 201 -13.10 -0.24 12.03
CA ARG A 201 -13.51 -1.03 13.20
C ARG A 201 -13.55 -0.22 14.50
N GLY A 202 -13.23 1.08 14.41
CA GLY A 202 -13.06 1.97 15.55
C GLY A 202 -14.09 3.10 15.57
N ILE A 203 -13.77 4.15 16.33
CA ILE A 203 -14.56 5.39 16.31
C ILE A 203 -14.26 6.16 15.03
N GLU A 204 -15.33 6.67 14.41
CA GLU A 204 -15.20 7.61 13.30
C GLU A 204 -14.92 9.02 13.83
N LEU A 205 -13.74 9.53 13.52
CA LEU A 205 -13.36 10.91 13.83
C LEU A 205 -13.96 11.88 12.81
N SER A 206 -14.44 13.04 13.29
CA SER A 206 -14.80 14.15 12.39
C SER A 206 -13.59 14.64 11.61
N GLY A 207 -13.79 15.32 10.47
CA GLY A 207 -12.70 15.89 9.67
C GLY A 207 -11.73 16.73 10.50
N GLY A 208 -12.25 17.60 11.39
CA GLY A 208 -11.43 18.43 12.27
C GLY A 208 -10.68 17.65 13.35
N HIS A 209 -11.20 16.51 13.80
CA HIS A 209 -10.46 15.60 14.68
C HIS A 209 -9.33 14.90 13.91
N LYS A 210 -9.61 14.38 12.70
CA LYS A 210 -8.60 13.73 11.85
C LYS A 210 -7.44 14.69 11.53
N GLN A 211 -7.76 15.95 11.20
CA GLN A 211 -6.76 16.99 10.94
C GLN A 211 -5.84 17.23 12.13
N ARG A 212 -6.40 17.37 13.33
CA ARG A 212 -5.62 17.60 14.56
C ARG A 212 -4.74 16.41 14.91
N VAL A 213 -5.19 15.18 14.70
CA VAL A 213 -4.36 13.98 14.86
C VAL A 213 -3.20 13.98 13.84
N ALA A 214 -3.45 14.35 12.58
CA ALA A 214 -2.40 14.46 11.56
C ALA A 214 -1.40 15.58 11.86
N ILE A 215 -1.86 16.72 12.40
CA ILE A 215 -0.99 17.79 12.88
C ILE A 215 -0.14 17.28 14.05
N ALA A 216 -0.72 16.60 15.04
CA ALA A 216 0.04 16.00 16.15
C ALA A 216 1.11 15.02 15.63
N ARG A 217 0.77 14.16 14.66
CA ARG A 217 1.72 13.26 13.97
C ARG A 217 2.87 14.04 13.32
N ALA A 218 2.57 15.14 12.64
CA ALA A 218 3.59 15.99 12.03
C ALA A 218 4.46 16.71 13.07
N ILE A 219 3.91 17.08 14.23
CA ILE A 219 4.65 17.72 15.33
C ILE A 219 5.62 16.74 16.00
N VAL A 220 5.16 15.52 16.31
CA VAL A 220 5.99 14.48 16.97
C VAL A 220 7.24 14.15 16.17
N LYS A 221 7.15 14.19 14.85
CA LYS A 221 8.31 14.03 13.95
C LYS A 221 9.38 15.11 14.13
N SER A 222 9.01 16.28 14.67
CA SER A 222 9.86 17.47 14.81
C SER A 222 10.61 17.86 13.52
N PRO A 223 9.89 18.03 12.38
CA PRO A 223 10.49 18.33 11.10
C PRO A 223 11.06 19.75 11.03
N LYS A 224 12.08 19.94 10.18
CA LYS A 224 12.64 21.27 9.86
C LYS A 224 11.78 22.00 8.82
N ILE A 225 11.13 21.23 7.96
CA ILE A 225 10.28 21.73 6.87
C ILE A 225 8.86 21.20 7.10
N LEU A 226 7.89 22.08 7.23
CA LEU A 226 6.48 21.76 7.34
C LEU A 226 5.80 22.03 6.00
N LEU A 227 5.07 21.05 5.49
CA LEU A 227 4.31 21.14 4.25
C LEU A 227 2.82 21.03 4.62
N LEU A 228 2.05 22.07 4.32
CA LEU A 228 0.62 22.14 4.60
C LEU A 228 -0.12 22.22 3.27
N ASP A 229 -0.88 21.18 2.92
CA ASP A 229 -1.65 21.10 1.68
C ASP A 229 -3.15 21.25 1.99
N GLU A 230 -3.70 22.45 1.78
CA GLU A 230 -5.12 22.77 1.99
C GLU A 230 -5.72 22.24 3.30
N ALA A 231 -4.94 22.30 4.38
CA ALA A 231 -5.24 21.63 5.65
C ALA A 231 -6.55 22.05 6.36
N THR A 232 -7.27 23.04 5.83
CA THR A 232 -8.54 23.53 6.41
C THR A 232 -9.73 23.51 5.42
N SER A 233 -9.54 23.10 4.16
CA SER A 233 -10.56 23.32 3.10
C SER A 233 -11.84 22.49 3.26
N ALA A 234 -11.80 21.38 4.00
CA ALA A 234 -12.94 20.48 4.22
C ALA A 234 -13.60 20.60 5.61
N LEU A 235 -13.33 21.69 6.35
CA LEU A 235 -13.78 21.83 7.75
C LEU A 235 -14.93 22.82 7.91
N ASP A 236 -15.76 22.59 8.95
CA ASP A 236 -16.71 23.60 9.42
C ASP A 236 -15.97 24.78 10.08
N ALA A 237 -16.57 25.97 10.08
CA ALA A 237 -15.93 27.20 10.55
C ALA A 237 -15.40 27.15 12.00
N LYS A 238 -16.02 26.35 12.89
CA LYS A 238 -15.54 26.20 14.28
C LYS A 238 -14.31 25.31 14.31
N SER A 239 -14.36 24.15 13.64
CA SER A 239 -13.23 23.23 13.54
C SER A 239 -12.04 23.86 12.80
N GLU A 240 -12.30 24.62 11.74
CA GLU A 240 -11.29 25.35 10.97
C GLU A 240 -10.48 26.29 11.88
N ARG A 241 -11.15 27.09 12.70
CA ARG A 241 -10.48 28.03 13.60
C ARG A 241 -9.56 27.33 14.59
N VAL A 242 -10.01 26.22 15.18
CA VAL A 242 -9.21 25.43 16.12
C VAL A 242 -7.99 24.79 15.43
N VAL A 243 -8.15 24.34 14.18
CA VAL A 243 -7.07 23.79 13.38
C VAL A 243 -6.07 24.88 12.97
N GLN A 244 -6.56 26.05 12.55
CA GLN A 244 -5.71 27.19 12.19
C GLN A 244 -4.87 27.66 13.38
N ASP A 245 -5.47 27.77 14.57
CA ASP A 245 -4.75 28.11 15.80
C ASP A 245 -3.64 27.10 16.13
N ALA A 246 -3.84 25.82 15.81
CA ALA A 246 -2.80 24.80 15.95
C ALA A 246 -1.69 24.97 14.91
N LEU A 247 -2.04 25.18 13.64
CA LEU A 247 -1.07 25.39 12.56
C LEU A 247 -0.19 26.62 12.83
N ASP A 248 -0.79 27.72 13.28
CA ASP A 248 -0.09 28.95 13.63
C ASP A 248 0.97 28.72 14.72
N LYS A 249 0.67 27.92 15.75
CA LYS A 249 1.62 27.55 16.81
C LYS A 249 2.80 26.73 16.26
N VAL A 250 2.52 25.80 15.34
CA VAL A 250 3.50 24.84 14.82
C VAL A 250 4.42 25.46 13.77
N MET A 251 3.92 26.45 13.02
CA MET A 251 4.69 27.17 12.00
C MET A 251 5.81 28.04 12.59
N VAL A 252 5.71 28.45 13.86
CA VAL A 252 6.73 29.28 14.52
C VAL A 252 8.08 28.55 14.53
N ASN A 253 9.14 29.24 14.08
CA ASN A 253 10.52 28.73 14.00
C ASN A 253 10.72 27.53 13.07
N ARG A 254 9.80 27.26 12.13
CA ARG A 254 9.93 26.20 11.13
C ARG A 254 9.81 26.77 9.72
N THR A 255 10.53 26.17 8.78
CA THR A 255 10.32 26.50 7.36
C THR A 255 9.00 25.89 6.94
N SER A 256 7.99 26.71 6.65
CA SER A 256 6.63 26.23 6.36
C SER A 256 6.24 26.60 4.94
N VAL A 257 5.85 25.61 4.14
CA VAL A 257 5.27 25.78 2.80
C VAL A 257 3.79 25.50 2.93
N VAL A 258 2.96 26.50 2.61
CA VAL A 258 1.51 26.42 2.81
C VAL A 258 0.82 26.62 1.47
N VAL A 259 0.06 25.61 1.07
CA VAL A 259 -0.91 25.70 -0.01
C VAL A 259 -2.26 25.99 0.65
N ALA A 260 -2.78 27.20 0.43
CA ALA A 260 -4.04 27.65 0.98
C ALA A 260 -5.06 27.92 -0.13
N HIS A 261 -6.30 27.51 0.09
CA HIS A 261 -7.44 27.88 -0.74
C HIS A 261 -8.16 29.15 -0.21
N SER A 262 -7.92 29.52 1.06
CA SER A 262 -8.55 30.67 1.73
C SER A 262 -7.51 31.69 2.23
N VAL A 263 -7.80 32.97 1.98
CA VAL A 263 -6.95 34.15 2.29
C VAL A 263 -6.79 34.39 3.81
N SER A 264 -7.55 33.70 4.67
CA SER A 264 -7.50 33.84 6.13
C SER A 264 -6.27 33.19 6.79
N THR A 265 -5.51 32.34 6.09
CA THR A 265 -4.37 31.57 6.63
C THR A 265 -3.02 32.32 6.53
N ILE A 266 -3.04 33.65 6.36
CA ILE A 266 -1.85 34.41 5.93
C ILE A 266 -0.97 34.86 7.11
N LYS A 267 -0.03 33.98 7.48
CA LYS A 267 1.29 34.31 8.06
C LYS A 267 2.39 33.36 7.56
N GLY A 268 2.45 33.12 6.25
CA GLY A 268 3.45 32.25 5.60
C GLY A 268 3.63 32.56 4.11
N VAL A 269 4.59 31.91 3.44
CA VAL A 269 4.83 32.07 1.99
C VAL A 269 3.67 31.45 1.21
N ILE A 270 3.00 32.25 0.39
CA ILE A 270 1.85 31.85 -0.42
C ILE A 270 2.32 31.48 -1.83
N VAL A 271 1.94 30.29 -2.32
CA VAL A 271 1.93 30.00 -3.77
C VAL A 271 0.59 30.48 -4.33
N ASP A 272 0.52 31.78 -4.64
CA ASP A 272 -0.71 32.42 -5.11
C ASP A 272 -0.83 32.43 -6.64
N LYS A 273 -2.08 32.42 -7.12
CA LYS A 273 -2.51 32.19 -8.51
C LYS A 273 -2.15 33.32 -9.48
N GLU A 274 -1.69 34.48 -9.00
CA GLU A 274 -1.66 35.70 -9.82
C GLU A 274 -0.28 36.11 -10.39
N LYS A 275 0.86 35.56 -9.92
CA LYS A 275 2.17 35.84 -10.54
C LYS A 275 3.12 34.65 -10.42
N HIS A 276 3.21 33.87 -11.49
CA HIS A 276 4.02 32.66 -11.59
C HIS A 276 5.55 32.87 -11.72
N GLU A 277 6.09 34.09 -11.61
CA GLU A 277 7.50 34.31 -11.95
C GLU A 277 8.44 34.68 -10.82
N ASP A 278 8.04 35.32 -9.72
CA ASP A 278 9.01 35.72 -8.70
C ASP A 278 8.37 35.78 -7.32
N LEU A 279 8.83 34.92 -6.41
CA LEU A 279 9.01 35.14 -4.96
C LEU A 279 8.83 33.83 -4.17
N ILE A 280 9.93 33.09 -3.99
CA ILE A 280 10.11 32.23 -2.82
C ILE A 280 11.41 32.69 -2.14
N ASN A 281 11.32 33.80 -1.40
CA ASN A 281 12.40 34.28 -0.55
C ASN A 281 12.08 33.92 0.90
N ILE A 282 12.72 32.87 1.41
CA ILE A 282 12.52 32.38 2.78
C ILE A 282 13.53 33.07 3.69
N GLN A 283 13.03 33.79 4.70
CA GLN A 283 13.85 34.24 5.82
C GLN A 283 14.25 33.02 6.67
N GLY A 284 15.50 32.56 6.51
CA GLY A 284 16.18 31.69 7.49
C GLY A 284 16.99 30.55 6.89
N ARG A 285 16.46 29.84 5.88
CA ARG A 285 17.14 28.82 5.07
C ARG A 285 16.52 28.79 3.67
N ILE A 286 17.34 28.96 2.65
CA ILE A 286 16.91 29.31 1.30
C ILE A 286 16.46 28.04 0.56
N LEU A 287 15.14 27.80 0.48
CA LEU A 287 14.56 27.00 -0.59
C LEU A 287 14.37 27.92 -1.79
N ARG A 288 15.10 27.67 -2.89
CA ARG A 288 14.93 28.38 -4.17
C ARG A 288 14.49 27.39 -5.23
N ILE A 289 13.41 27.73 -5.92
CA ILE A 289 12.93 27.03 -7.10
C ILE A 289 13.35 27.88 -8.30
N PHE A 290 14.19 27.33 -9.19
CA PHE A 290 14.66 28.02 -10.39
C PHE A 290 13.97 27.47 -11.63
N GLY A 291 13.20 28.31 -12.34
CA GLY A 291 12.80 28.09 -13.74
C GLY A 291 12.17 26.73 -14.04
N CYS A 292 11.40 26.17 -13.10
CA CYS A 292 10.73 24.90 -13.33
C CYS A 292 9.54 25.11 -14.26
N THR A 293 9.59 24.49 -15.44
CA THR A 293 8.43 24.36 -16.33
C THR A 293 7.71 23.07 -15.95
N PHE A 294 6.38 23.10 -15.86
CA PHE A 294 5.53 21.96 -15.53
C PHE A 294 4.59 21.72 -16.71
N THR A 295 4.60 20.51 -17.27
CA THR A 295 3.64 20.07 -18.29
C THR A 295 2.80 18.92 -17.77
#